data_AF-A0A538KD64-F1
#
_entry.id   AF-A0A538KD64-F1
#
_cell.length_a   1.000
_cell.length_b   1.000
_cell.length_c   1.000
_cell.angle_alpha   90.00
_cell.angle_beta   90.00
_cell.angle_gamma   90.00
#
_symmetry.space_group_name_H-M   'P 1'
#
loop_
_entity.id
_entity.type
_entity.pdbx_description
1 polymer ?
#
loop_
_entity_poly.entity_id
_entity_poly.type
_entity_poly.pdbx_seq_one_letter_code
_entity_poly.pdbx_strand_id
1 'polypeptide(L)'
;MMRRARPARGCLLLALAGALSAAAPSTGAAHPHGMLPIAPLGGVVPVPIPQPFVNTAGAQLTYYGGPIMAFTENAIVLWGATGHSSTLTSGLPDFFTSFANAGNANTYNTALEYQTEGLGGTTTNQPLALASRYLGSFTITPSTPSTKLTDSDVATQLVAQIAAGALPPPRVAFNGPVTEYYVMFPPTFRICLGTSCSNTQFCAYHSDAAYLGTPFTYTVLPESTPTNPGCGPSSAGGGFGNLTSMTSHELVESITDPEVGSAGEFAPPLAWYDPSNGEVGDICNGQQATLTLGTSTWIVQKQWSNAETACIASHASSGLKGVLADFTTSAAAGGPAGFNAGATTSPNGTGVIANYAWDWGDGTSSNASAPAVAHAYATPGTRLVTLIATDAGGASGTKFLSVTTQNFTVSSAGNGRVTSAPAGLVCGGTCSANFLDGATVSLTATANPGAAFVSWTGDCAGQPATCTVAMSAARTATATFTSGSPPAPPPPPPPPPAPSRVVCLVPAVKGRPLATARTTLQAAHCSTGTITRRFSRAVAKGRVIAQAAAPGKQLANGASVNLVVSKGRAPFRPPVRVTLCYRHHTVYVTRAVAKRLRKQGATLGACRKR
;
A
#
# COMPACT_ATOMS: atom_id res chain seq x y z
N MET A 1 77.24 -66.01 19.18
CA MET A 1 77.31 -67.47 19.01
C MET A 1 76.00 -67.98 18.40
N MET A 2 76.13 -68.70 17.27
CA MET A 2 75.24 -69.70 16.66
C MET A 2 73.69 -69.60 16.69
N ARG A 3 73.16 -69.43 15.46
CA ARG A 3 72.18 -70.27 14.70
C ARG A 3 70.66 -70.27 15.01
N ARG A 4 69.94 -69.77 13.98
CA ARG A 4 68.79 -70.36 13.22
C ARG A 4 67.57 -70.91 13.98
N ALA A 5 66.37 -70.36 13.72
CA ALA A 5 65.41 -70.87 12.73
C ALA A 5 64.09 -70.04 12.70
N ARG A 6 63.56 -69.80 11.49
CA ARG A 6 62.21 -69.32 11.13
C ARG A 6 61.48 -70.51 10.45
N PRO A 7 60.13 -70.62 10.41
CA PRO A 7 59.32 -69.80 9.48
C PRO A 7 57.84 -69.47 9.86
N ALA A 8 57.33 -68.40 9.22
CA ALA A 8 56.00 -68.20 8.55
C ALA A 8 54.68 -68.47 9.31
N ARG A 9 53.57 -67.72 9.15
CA ARG A 9 53.10 -66.75 8.12
C ARG A 9 51.79 -66.09 8.62
N GLY A 10 51.51 -64.85 8.20
CA GLY A 10 50.15 -64.47 7.79
C GLY A 10 49.47 -63.26 8.44
N CYS A 11 49.59 -62.13 7.73
CA CYS A 11 48.58 -61.07 7.54
C CYS A 11 48.47 -59.85 8.47
N LEU A 12 48.50 -58.73 7.74
CA LEU A 12 48.49 -57.30 8.00
C LEU A 12 47.32 -56.72 8.82
N LEU A 13 47.71 -55.63 9.51
CA LEU A 13 47.12 -54.28 9.58
C LEU A 13 45.97 -53.97 10.58
N LEU A 14 46.45 -53.39 11.69
CA LEU A 14 46.18 -52.02 12.19
C LEU A 14 44.73 -51.59 12.53
N ALA A 15 44.41 -51.84 13.80
CA ALA A 15 44.03 -50.90 14.85
C ALA A 15 42.97 -49.81 14.59
N LEU A 16 41.77 -50.12 15.12
CA LEU A 16 40.64 -49.24 15.45
C LEU A 16 40.87 -48.37 16.70
N ALA A 17 40.27 -47.18 16.69
CA ALA A 17 39.56 -46.56 17.82
C ALA A 17 38.52 -45.60 17.20
N GLY A 18 37.23 -45.53 17.54
CA GLY A 18 36.46 -46.05 18.66
C GLY A 18 35.56 -44.92 19.19
N ALA A 19 34.38 -44.72 18.61
CA ALA A 19 33.33 -43.85 19.15
C ALA A 19 31.97 -44.55 19.02
N LEU A 20 31.26 -44.66 20.15
CA LEU A 20 30.00 -45.37 20.33
C LEU A 20 28.87 -44.78 19.48
N SER A 21 28.15 -45.64 18.75
CA SER A 21 26.82 -45.35 18.21
C SER A 21 25.88 -46.48 18.63
N ALA A 22 24.79 -46.14 19.30
CA ALA A 22 23.75 -47.07 19.70
C ALA A 22 22.67 -47.09 18.60
N ALA A 23 22.48 -48.24 17.97
CA ALA A 23 21.43 -48.50 17.01
C ALA A 23 20.10 -48.83 17.70
N ALA A 24 19.00 -48.30 17.17
CA ALA A 24 17.63 -48.78 17.39
C ALA A 24 16.96 -48.98 16.02
N PRO A 25 15.99 -49.91 15.90
CA PRO A 25 15.81 -50.73 14.71
C PRO A 25 14.90 -50.11 13.65
N SER A 26 15.24 -50.41 12.40
CA SER A 26 14.40 -50.24 11.22
C SER A 26 13.23 -51.23 11.20
N THR A 27 12.01 -50.74 11.10
CA THR A 27 10.90 -51.42 10.39
C THR A 27 10.17 -50.39 9.56
N GLY A 28 10.19 -50.61 8.24
CA GLY A 28 9.79 -49.63 7.25
C GLY A 28 8.29 -49.53 6.99
N ALA A 29 7.90 -48.34 6.54
CA ALA A 29 7.03 -48.18 5.39
C ALA A 29 7.80 -47.30 4.40
N ALA A 30 8.17 -47.87 3.25
CA ALA A 30 8.87 -47.13 2.20
C ALA A 30 7.96 -46.02 1.66
N HIS A 31 8.31 -44.76 1.90
CA HIS A 31 7.73 -43.66 1.12
C HIS A 31 8.32 -43.70 -0.29
N PRO A 32 7.50 -43.75 -1.35
CA PRO A 32 8.01 -43.78 -2.70
C PRO A 32 8.73 -42.46 -3.01
N HIS A 33 9.88 -42.60 -3.65
CA HIS A 33 10.77 -41.56 -4.13
C HIS A 33 10.01 -40.44 -4.87
N GLY A 34 10.22 -39.16 -4.52
CA GLY A 34 9.79 -38.07 -5.40
C GLY A 34 9.60 -36.66 -4.83
N MET A 35 9.44 -36.48 -3.52
CA MET A 35 9.39 -35.12 -2.94
C MET A 35 10.80 -34.68 -2.51
N LEU A 36 11.21 -33.51 -2.98
CA LEU A 36 12.17 -32.72 -2.22
C LEU A 36 11.59 -32.51 -0.82
N PRO A 37 12.31 -32.83 0.26
CA PRO A 37 11.86 -32.42 1.58
C PRO A 37 11.64 -30.90 1.55
N ILE A 38 10.42 -30.46 1.90
CA ILE A 38 10.14 -29.07 2.25
C ILE A 38 11.22 -28.70 3.26
N ALA A 39 12.14 -27.84 2.86
CA ALA A 39 13.21 -27.42 3.75
C ALA A 39 12.56 -26.76 4.98
N PRO A 40 13.06 -26.98 6.21
CA PRO A 40 12.73 -26.07 7.29
C PRO A 40 13.10 -24.66 6.82
N LEU A 41 12.17 -23.72 6.98
CA LEU A 41 12.28 -22.30 6.58
C LEU A 41 13.71 -21.77 6.49
N GLY A 42 14.00 -21.10 5.37
CA GLY A 42 15.35 -20.62 5.01
C GLY A 42 15.72 -20.76 3.53
N GLY A 43 14.76 -20.92 2.61
CA GLY A 43 15.04 -20.91 1.18
C GLY A 43 13.83 -21.22 0.31
N VAL A 44 13.87 -20.64 -0.89
CA VAL A 44 13.00 -20.86 -2.06
C VAL A 44 12.38 -22.26 -2.10
N VAL A 45 11.06 -22.32 -2.22
CA VAL A 45 10.33 -23.56 -2.44
C VAL A 45 10.19 -23.77 -3.95
N PRO A 46 10.76 -24.83 -4.51
CA PRO A 46 10.72 -25.00 -5.95
C PRO A 46 9.57 -25.90 -6.38
N VAL A 47 8.91 -25.57 -7.50
CA VAL A 47 7.80 -26.36 -8.07
C VAL A 47 8.25 -27.80 -8.33
N PRO A 48 7.74 -28.78 -7.57
CA PRO A 48 8.15 -30.17 -7.73
C PRO A 48 7.74 -30.73 -9.11
N ILE A 49 8.54 -31.66 -9.64
CA ILE A 49 8.15 -32.49 -10.80
C ILE A 49 6.77 -33.12 -10.52
N PRO A 50 5.80 -33.10 -11.46
CA PRO A 50 4.46 -33.62 -11.21
C PRO A 50 4.49 -35.07 -10.74
N GLN A 51 4.14 -35.27 -9.47
CA GLN A 51 3.86 -36.57 -8.87
C GLN A 51 2.35 -36.71 -8.65
N PRO A 52 1.78 -37.92 -8.70
CA PRO A 52 0.37 -38.13 -8.42
C PRO A 52 0.02 -37.70 -6.98
N PHE A 53 -0.79 -36.64 -6.91
CA PHE A 53 -1.63 -36.13 -5.83
C PHE A 53 -1.62 -36.89 -4.49
N VAL A 54 -1.31 -36.17 -3.40
CA VAL A 54 -1.65 -36.58 -2.03
C VAL A 54 -2.67 -35.58 -1.47
N ASN A 55 -3.81 -36.12 -1.02
CA ASN A 55 -5.00 -35.46 -0.49
C ASN A 55 -4.82 -34.04 0.10
N THR A 56 -5.43 -33.03 -0.52
CA THR A 56 -5.51 -31.61 -0.07
C THR A 56 -6.47 -31.40 1.13
N ALA A 57 -6.87 -32.46 1.84
CA ALA A 57 -7.77 -32.36 2.98
C ALA A 57 -7.07 -31.69 4.17
N GLY A 58 -7.21 -30.36 4.26
CA GLY A 58 -6.74 -29.55 5.38
C GLY A 58 -5.75 -28.44 5.03
N ALA A 59 -5.43 -28.22 3.75
CA ALA A 59 -4.62 -27.07 3.35
C ALA A 59 -5.32 -25.75 3.72
N GLN A 60 -4.56 -24.81 4.28
CA GLN A 60 -5.03 -23.53 4.77
C GLN A 60 -3.86 -22.54 4.77
N LEU A 61 -3.81 -21.66 3.76
CA LEU A 61 -2.84 -20.56 3.75
C LEU A 61 -3.10 -19.62 4.92
N THR A 62 -2.04 -19.27 5.64
CA THR A 62 -2.03 -18.34 6.76
C THR A 62 -1.15 -17.14 6.42
N TYR A 63 -1.60 -15.95 6.79
CA TYR A 63 -0.83 -14.73 6.56
C TYR A 63 0.18 -14.49 7.69
N TYR A 64 1.45 -14.35 7.33
CA TYR A 64 2.58 -14.16 8.25
C TYR A 64 3.10 -12.72 8.34
N GLY A 65 2.44 -11.76 7.68
CA GLY A 65 2.71 -10.32 7.86
C GLY A 65 3.65 -9.71 6.83
N GLY A 66 4.16 -10.50 5.87
CA GLY A 66 4.92 -10.05 4.72
C GLY A 66 4.13 -9.24 3.70
N PRO A 67 4.79 -8.64 2.70
CA PRO A 67 4.12 -7.92 1.64
C PRO A 67 3.42 -8.84 0.66
N ILE A 68 2.47 -8.30 -0.11
CA ILE A 68 1.89 -8.90 -1.32
C ILE A 68 2.11 -7.95 -2.50
N MET A 69 1.99 -8.43 -3.74
CA MET A 69 1.98 -7.55 -4.91
C MET A 69 0.57 -7.03 -5.18
N ALA A 70 0.33 -5.75 -4.89
CA ALA A 70 -0.97 -5.11 -5.14
C ALA A 70 -1.42 -5.18 -6.61
N PHE A 71 -0.44 -5.25 -7.52
CA PHE A 71 -0.54 -5.51 -8.96
C PHE A 71 0.86 -5.88 -9.46
N THR A 72 0.99 -6.44 -10.67
CA THR A 72 2.30 -6.89 -11.17
C THR A 72 2.82 -6.06 -12.34
N GLU A 73 4.14 -5.86 -12.38
CA GLU A 73 4.90 -5.26 -13.47
C GLU A 73 5.92 -6.30 -13.94
N ASN A 74 5.55 -7.01 -15.00
CA ASN A 74 6.25 -8.21 -15.45
C ASN A 74 7.26 -7.85 -16.55
N ALA A 75 8.52 -8.22 -16.35
CA ALA A 75 9.58 -8.12 -17.35
C ALA A 75 10.10 -9.52 -17.69
N ILE A 76 10.12 -9.89 -18.97
CA ILE A 76 10.82 -11.10 -19.40
C ILE A 76 12.30 -10.78 -19.49
N VAL A 77 13.14 -11.61 -18.89
CA VAL A 77 14.61 -11.49 -18.93
C VAL A 77 15.18 -12.70 -19.66
N LEU A 78 15.71 -12.51 -20.87
CA LEU A 78 16.40 -13.56 -21.61
C LEU A 78 17.86 -13.63 -21.17
N TRP A 79 18.25 -14.75 -20.55
CA TRP A 79 19.63 -14.99 -20.11
C TRP A 79 20.54 -15.28 -21.31
N GLY A 80 21.20 -14.23 -21.80
CA GLY A 80 22.00 -14.29 -23.02
C GLY A 80 21.15 -14.24 -24.30
N ALA A 81 21.81 -13.91 -25.42
CA ALA A 81 21.15 -13.61 -26.69
C ALA A 81 20.77 -14.84 -27.53
N THR A 82 21.23 -16.04 -27.18
CA THR A 82 21.09 -17.24 -28.01
C THR A 82 20.64 -18.45 -27.19
N GLY A 83 20.06 -19.45 -27.85
CA GLY A 83 19.70 -20.73 -27.23
C GLY A 83 18.26 -20.84 -26.72
N HIS A 84 17.47 -19.78 -26.82
CA HIS A 84 16.04 -19.77 -26.48
C HIS A 84 15.18 -20.22 -27.67
N SER A 85 14.09 -20.96 -27.44
CA SER A 85 13.14 -21.28 -28.52
C SER A 85 12.36 -20.07 -29.04
N SER A 86 11.95 -20.14 -30.30
CA SER A 86 11.04 -19.17 -30.90
C SER A 86 9.67 -19.16 -30.22
N THR A 87 9.16 -20.33 -29.80
CA THR A 87 7.89 -20.44 -29.08
C THR A 87 7.89 -19.66 -27.76
N LEU A 88 8.99 -19.66 -27.02
CA LEU A 88 9.15 -18.88 -25.79
C LEU A 88 9.27 -17.38 -26.11
N THR A 89 10.17 -17.03 -27.04
CA THR A 89 10.50 -15.63 -27.35
C THR A 89 9.38 -14.86 -28.04
N SER A 90 8.41 -15.53 -28.66
CA SER A 90 7.19 -14.88 -29.18
C SER A 90 5.95 -15.14 -28.33
N GLY A 91 5.74 -16.36 -27.84
CA GLY A 91 4.48 -16.73 -27.17
C GLY A 91 4.34 -16.18 -25.76
N LEU A 92 5.42 -16.15 -24.97
CA LEU A 92 5.34 -15.65 -23.59
C LEU A 92 5.06 -14.12 -23.51
N PRO A 93 5.64 -13.27 -24.39
CA PRO A 93 5.20 -11.89 -24.54
C PRO A 93 3.69 -11.74 -24.80
N ASP A 94 3.11 -12.60 -25.64
CA ASP A 94 1.67 -12.57 -25.95
C ASP A 94 0.82 -12.97 -24.73
N PHE A 95 1.30 -13.91 -23.91
CA PHE A 95 0.68 -14.27 -22.63
C PHE A 95 0.63 -13.06 -21.69
N PHE A 96 1.77 -12.43 -21.38
CA PHE A 96 1.80 -11.27 -20.49
C PHE A 96 1.02 -10.08 -21.06
N THR A 97 1.07 -9.87 -22.37
CA THR A 97 0.29 -8.82 -23.04
C THR A 97 -1.21 -9.08 -22.90
N SER A 98 -1.65 -10.34 -22.99
CA SER A 98 -3.06 -10.71 -22.79
C SER A 98 -3.53 -10.44 -21.36
N PHE A 99 -2.72 -10.77 -20.35
CA PHE A 99 -3.01 -10.45 -18.95
C PHE A 99 -3.03 -8.93 -18.71
N ALA A 100 -2.06 -8.20 -19.24
CA ALA A 100 -1.99 -6.74 -19.11
C ALA A 100 -3.18 -6.02 -19.76
N ASN A 101 -3.64 -6.52 -20.91
CA ASN A 101 -4.78 -5.95 -21.62
C ASN A 101 -6.14 -6.39 -21.06
N ALA A 102 -6.19 -7.53 -20.36
CA ALA A 102 -7.44 -8.03 -19.78
C ALA A 102 -7.97 -7.06 -18.71
N GLY A 103 -7.09 -6.45 -17.91
CA GLY A 103 -7.50 -5.56 -16.81
C GLY A 103 -8.56 -6.23 -15.94
N ASN A 104 -9.71 -5.58 -15.77
CA ASN A 104 -10.83 -6.10 -14.96
C ASN A 104 -11.57 -7.28 -15.64
N ALA A 105 -11.30 -7.59 -16.90
CA ALA A 105 -11.81 -8.79 -17.57
C ALA A 105 -10.98 -10.05 -17.25
N ASN A 106 -9.86 -9.90 -16.51
CA ASN A 106 -9.07 -11.05 -16.07
C ASN A 106 -9.86 -11.89 -15.07
N THR A 107 -10.24 -13.10 -15.48
CA THR A 107 -11.01 -14.05 -14.65
C THR A 107 -10.14 -14.94 -13.78
N TYR A 108 -8.82 -14.90 -13.93
CA TYR A 108 -7.87 -15.66 -13.13
C TYR A 108 -7.68 -15.00 -11.76
N ASN A 109 -8.70 -15.15 -10.91
CA ASN A 109 -8.94 -14.27 -9.77
C ASN A 109 -8.72 -14.86 -8.38
N THR A 110 -8.16 -16.07 -8.31
CA THR A 110 -7.94 -16.76 -7.04
C THR A 110 -7.05 -15.97 -6.08
N ALA A 111 -6.09 -15.18 -6.59
CA ALA A 111 -5.22 -14.36 -5.77
C ALA A 111 -5.98 -13.31 -4.93
N LEU A 112 -7.13 -12.81 -5.40
CA LEU A 112 -7.88 -11.74 -4.72
C LEU A 112 -8.35 -12.10 -3.30
N GLU A 113 -8.51 -13.39 -3.00
CA GLU A 113 -8.83 -13.86 -1.65
C GLU A 113 -7.74 -13.48 -0.62
N TYR A 114 -6.49 -13.38 -1.07
CA TYR A 114 -5.31 -13.16 -0.25
C TYR A 114 -4.92 -11.68 -0.10
N GLN A 115 -5.88 -10.76 -0.27
CA GLN A 115 -5.67 -9.35 0.03
C GLN A 115 -5.29 -9.13 1.50
N THR A 116 -4.49 -8.10 1.79
CA THR A 116 -4.08 -7.77 3.16
C THR A 116 -4.69 -6.47 3.70
N GLU A 117 -5.38 -5.71 2.85
CA GLU A 117 -6.14 -4.52 3.24
C GLU A 117 -7.21 -4.86 4.29
N GLY A 118 -7.20 -4.15 5.42
CA GLY A 118 -8.21 -4.31 6.46
C GLY A 118 -8.05 -5.51 7.39
N LEU A 119 -7.01 -6.35 7.23
CA LEU A 119 -6.76 -7.50 8.11
C LEU A 119 -6.44 -7.10 9.57
N GLY A 120 -5.98 -5.86 9.82
CA GLY A 120 -5.66 -5.32 11.16
C GLY A 120 -4.41 -5.94 11.81
N GLY A 121 -3.71 -5.21 12.69
CA GLY A 121 -2.47 -5.68 13.33
C GLY A 121 -1.18 -5.15 12.67
N THR A 122 -0.07 -5.91 12.75
CA THR A 122 1.25 -5.59 12.16
C THR A 122 1.35 -5.98 10.69
N THR A 123 0.26 -5.82 9.95
CA THR A 123 0.11 -6.23 8.54
C THR A 123 0.61 -5.14 7.59
N THR A 124 0.97 -5.49 6.36
CA THR A 124 1.34 -4.51 5.33
C THR A 124 0.15 -3.68 4.82
N ASN A 125 -1.10 -4.15 5.04
CA ASN A 125 -2.35 -3.45 4.71
C ASN A 125 -2.41 -2.98 3.26
N GLN A 126 -2.20 -3.91 2.33
CA GLN A 126 -2.08 -3.64 0.91
C GLN A 126 -3.37 -4.02 0.18
N PRO A 127 -3.92 -3.13 -0.66
CA PRO A 127 -4.98 -3.51 -1.58
C PRO A 127 -4.44 -4.49 -2.60
N LEU A 128 -5.31 -5.31 -3.19
CA LEU A 128 -4.93 -6.29 -4.19
C LEU A 128 -5.86 -6.24 -5.40
N ALA A 129 -5.28 -6.24 -6.59
CA ALA A 129 -6.00 -6.36 -7.85
C ALA A 129 -5.19 -7.22 -8.84
N LEU A 130 -5.88 -7.91 -9.74
CA LEU A 130 -5.28 -8.80 -10.76
C LEU A 130 -4.71 -8.05 -11.97
N ALA A 131 -4.42 -6.77 -11.79
CA ALA A 131 -3.91 -5.94 -12.85
C ALA A 131 -2.44 -6.26 -13.06
N SER A 132 -2.06 -6.36 -14.32
CA SER A 132 -0.68 -6.58 -14.72
C SER A 132 -0.26 -5.52 -15.71
N ARG A 133 1.02 -5.18 -15.69
CA ARG A 133 1.70 -4.42 -16.72
C ARG A 133 2.76 -5.31 -17.32
N TYR A 134 2.91 -5.23 -18.63
CA TYR A 134 4.02 -5.88 -19.32
C TYR A 134 5.08 -4.82 -19.67
N LEU A 135 6.26 -4.93 -19.07
CA LEU A 135 7.36 -3.99 -19.26
C LEU A 135 8.17 -4.29 -20.53
N GLY A 136 8.03 -5.50 -21.08
CA GLY A 136 8.71 -5.97 -22.28
C GLY A 136 9.64 -7.15 -22.02
N SER A 137 10.34 -7.55 -23.08
CA SER A 137 11.42 -8.55 -23.05
C SER A 137 12.77 -7.87 -23.12
N PHE A 138 13.68 -8.28 -22.25
CA PHE A 138 15.02 -7.72 -22.13
C PHE A 138 16.05 -8.83 -22.24
N THR A 139 16.99 -8.71 -23.18
CA THR A 139 18.11 -9.63 -23.30
C THR A 139 19.29 -9.09 -22.51
N ILE A 140 19.73 -9.85 -21.51
CA ILE A 140 20.89 -9.47 -20.71
C ILE A 140 22.16 -10.14 -21.24
N THR A 141 23.31 -9.54 -20.93
CA THR A 141 24.62 -10.17 -21.13
C THR A 141 25.12 -10.72 -19.80
N PRO A 142 25.07 -12.05 -19.57
CA PRO A 142 25.55 -12.65 -18.34
C PRO A 142 27.04 -12.38 -18.13
N SER A 143 27.43 -12.00 -16.92
CA SER A 143 28.84 -11.79 -16.56
C SER A 143 29.60 -13.09 -16.31
N THR A 144 28.88 -14.19 -16.06
CA THR A 144 29.43 -15.51 -15.80
C THR A 144 29.35 -16.41 -17.03
N PRO A 145 30.42 -17.16 -17.36
CA PRO A 145 30.37 -18.20 -18.39
C PRO A 145 29.79 -19.52 -17.85
N SER A 146 29.52 -19.63 -16.54
CA SER A 146 28.97 -20.85 -15.95
C SER A 146 27.55 -21.10 -16.44
N THR A 147 27.28 -22.33 -16.85
CA THR A 147 25.91 -22.78 -17.15
C THR A 147 25.25 -23.46 -15.95
N LYS A 148 25.98 -23.66 -14.85
CA LYS A 148 25.43 -24.12 -13.57
C LYS A 148 25.45 -22.96 -12.58
N LEU A 149 24.28 -22.49 -12.18
CA LEU A 149 24.11 -21.28 -11.39
C LEU A 149 23.40 -21.58 -10.07
N THR A 150 23.70 -20.80 -9.05
CA THR A 150 22.91 -20.73 -7.81
C THR A 150 21.87 -19.62 -7.92
N ASP A 151 20.86 -19.62 -7.04
CA ASP A 151 19.90 -18.52 -6.93
C ASP A 151 20.60 -17.17 -6.67
N SER A 152 21.60 -17.16 -5.78
CA SER A 152 22.41 -15.97 -5.50
C SER A 152 23.17 -15.45 -6.73
N ASP A 153 23.58 -16.32 -7.66
CA ASP A 153 24.21 -15.88 -8.92
C ASP A 153 23.19 -15.16 -9.82
N VAL A 154 21.94 -15.63 -9.86
CA VAL A 154 20.85 -15.00 -10.61
C VAL A 154 20.53 -13.64 -10.02
N ALA A 155 20.28 -13.55 -8.71
CA ALA A 155 20.02 -12.28 -8.02
C ALA A 155 21.15 -11.26 -8.25
N THR A 156 22.41 -11.68 -8.09
CA THR A 156 23.59 -10.82 -8.31
C THR A 156 23.64 -10.31 -9.74
N GLN A 157 23.38 -11.18 -10.73
CA GLN A 157 23.36 -10.78 -12.13
C GLN A 157 22.22 -9.79 -12.43
N LEU A 158 21.01 -10.00 -11.90
CA LEU A 158 19.89 -9.07 -12.11
C LEU A 158 20.21 -7.69 -11.54
N VAL A 159 20.73 -7.62 -10.32
CA VAL A 159 21.19 -6.37 -9.68
C VAL A 159 22.23 -5.65 -10.55
N ALA A 160 23.21 -6.39 -11.10
CA ALA A 160 24.22 -5.82 -11.98
C ALA A 160 23.63 -5.29 -13.29
N GLN A 161 22.65 -5.98 -13.88
CA GLN A 161 22.00 -5.56 -15.13
C GLN A 161 21.06 -4.37 -14.94
N ILE A 162 20.39 -4.29 -13.78
CA ILE A 162 19.63 -3.10 -13.38
C ILE A 162 20.59 -1.91 -13.22
N ALA A 163 21.72 -2.09 -12.53
CA ALA A 163 22.73 -1.05 -12.36
C ALA A 163 23.33 -0.55 -13.69
N ALA A 164 23.45 -1.45 -14.67
CA ALA A 164 23.92 -1.14 -16.01
C ALA A 164 22.84 -0.53 -16.93
N GLY A 165 21.58 -0.45 -16.48
CA GLY A 165 20.45 0.04 -17.27
C GLY A 165 19.96 -0.93 -18.36
N ALA A 166 20.39 -2.20 -18.31
CA ALA A 166 19.93 -3.24 -19.23
C ALA A 166 18.55 -3.79 -18.86
N LEU A 167 18.16 -3.67 -17.59
CA LEU A 167 16.84 -3.98 -17.07
C LEU A 167 16.16 -2.71 -16.54
N PRO A 168 14.81 -2.61 -16.63
CA PRO A 168 14.10 -1.52 -15.99
C PRO A 168 14.33 -1.60 -14.46
N PRO A 169 14.48 -0.47 -13.74
CA PRO A 169 14.64 -0.50 -12.29
C PRO A 169 13.35 -0.99 -11.61
N PRO A 170 13.46 -1.70 -10.48
CA PRO A 170 12.30 -2.17 -9.75
C PRO A 170 11.57 -1.03 -9.05
N ARG A 171 10.31 -1.28 -8.70
CA ARG A 171 9.42 -0.32 -8.05
C ARG A 171 8.70 -0.95 -6.86
N VAL A 172 8.40 -0.10 -5.88
CA VAL A 172 7.47 -0.38 -4.78
C VAL A 172 6.18 0.41 -5.01
N ALA A 173 5.05 -0.23 -4.76
CA ALA A 173 3.71 0.38 -4.75
C ALA A 173 2.98 -0.04 -3.48
N PHE A 174 2.22 0.86 -2.87
CA PHE A 174 1.39 0.52 -1.71
C PHE A 174 2.17 -0.23 -0.61
N ASN A 175 3.44 0.13 -0.38
CA ASN A 175 4.35 -0.49 0.60
C ASN A 175 4.78 -1.95 0.32
N GLY A 176 4.70 -2.44 -0.92
CA GLY A 176 5.29 -3.71 -1.31
C GLY A 176 5.87 -3.70 -2.73
N PRO A 177 6.65 -4.73 -3.10
CA PRO A 177 7.17 -4.86 -4.44
C PRO A 177 6.02 -5.07 -5.43
N VAL A 178 6.24 -4.61 -6.66
CA VAL A 178 5.34 -4.88 -7.80
C VAL A 178 6.08 -5.34 -9.04
N THR A 179 7.41 -5.28 -9.04
CA THR A 179 8.23 -5.66 -10.19
C THR A 179 8.61 -7.12 -10.08
N GLU A 180 8.31 -7.89 -11.13
CA GLU A 180 8.68 -9.28 -11.25
C GLU A 180 9.50 -9.51 -12.53
N TYR A 181 10.72 -10.04 -12.38
CA TYR A 181 11.57 -10.43 -13.50
C TYR A 181 11.46 -11.92 -13.78
N TYR A 182 10.84 -12.28 -14.90
CA TYR A 182 10.75 -13.67 -15.36
C TYR A 182 12.02 -14.03 -16.13
N VAL A 183 12.96 -14.68 -15.45
CA VAL A 183 14.28 -15.03 -15.96
C VAL A 183 14.23 -16.35 -16.72
N MET A 184 14.39 -16.24 -18.03
CA MET A 184 14.38 -17.34 -18.99
C MET A 184 15.81 -17.81 -19.23
N PHE A 185 16.02 -19.12 -19.10
CA PHE A 185 17.32 -19.72 -19.33
C PHE A 185 17.26 -20.70 -20.51
N PRO A 186 18.25 -20.67 -21.41
CA PRO A 186 18.38 -21.70 -22.44
C PRO A 186 18.49 -23.10 -21.83
N PRO A 187 18.13 -24.18 -22.56
CA PRO A 187 18.17 -25.56 -22.06
C PRO A 187 19.54 -26.06 -21.59
N THR A 188 20.61 -25.35 -21.93
CA THR A 188 21.99 -25.67 -21.51
C THR A 188 22.30 -25.23 -20.08
N PHE A 189 21.46 -24.39 -19.48
CA PHE A 189 21.62 -23.90 -18.12
C PHE A 189 20.93 -24.81 -17.10
N ARG A 190 21.48 -24.83 -15.89
CA ARG A 190 20.94 -25.52 -14.70
C ARG A 190 21.05 -24.56 -13.53
N ILE A 191 19.92 -24.28 -12.88
CA ILE A 191 19.84 -23.36 -11.75
C ILE A 191 19.57 -24.22 -10.53
N CYS A 192 20.39 -24.08 -9.49
CA CYS A 192 20.37 -24.99 -8.34
C CYS A 192 20.06 -24.26 -7.04
N LEU A 193 19.12 -24.84 -6.29
CA LEU A 193 18.80 -24.53 -4.90
C LEU A 193 19.41 -25.63 -4.03
N GLY A 194 20.56 -25.32 -3.43
CA GLY A 194 21.37 -26.32 -2.73
C GLY A 194 21.77 -27.47 -3.66
N THR A 195 21.34 -28.68 -3.35
CA THR A 195 21.62 -29.90 -4.15
C THR A 195 20.60 -30.16 -5.25
N SER A 196 19.51 -29.40 -5.28
CA SER A 196 18.42 -29.56 -6.23
C SER A 196 18.57 -28.60 -7.38
N CYS A 197 18.37 -29.06 -8.60
CA CYS A 197 18.53 -28.24 -9.78
C CYS A 197 17.30 -28.27 -10.67
N SER A 198 17.14 -27.19 -11.41
CA SER A 198 16.10 -27.02 -12.40
C SER A 198 16.21 -28.05 -13.51
N ASN A 199 15.08 -28.40 -14.12
CA ASN A 199 14.98 -29.43 -15.17
C ASN A 199 15.42 -30.85 -14.71
N THR A 200 15.67 -31.07 -13.43
CA THR A 200 16.04 -32.38 -12.86
C THR A 200 15.29 -32.71 -11.57
N GLN A 201 15.06 -31.73 -10.70
CA GLN A 201 14.28 -31.89 -9.46
C GLN A 201 13.12 -30.90 -9.35
N PHE A 202 13.15 -29.78 -10.07
CA PHE A 202 12.07 -28.80 -10.09
C PHE A 202 11.96 -28.09 -11.43
N CYS A 203 10.86 -27.35 -11.55
CA CYS A 203 10.40 -26.75 -12.79
C CYS A 203 10.61 -25.26 -12.84
N ALA A 204 10.17 -24.58 -11.80
CA ALA A 204 10.30 -23.16 -11.64
C ALA A 204 10.40 -22.87 -10.14
N TYR A 205 10.71 -21.62 -9.84
CA TYR A 205 10.52 -21.04 -8.53
C TYR A 205 10.54 -19.52 -8.69
N HIS A 206 10.05 -18.82 -7.69
CA HIS A 206 10.33 -17.41 -7.50
C HIS A 206 11.14 -17.19 -6.22
N SER A 207 11.87 -16.08 -6.23
CA SER A 207 12.72 -15.62 -5.14
C SER A 207 12.76 -14.09 -5.20
N ASP A 208 13.45 -13.47 -4.27
CA ASP A 208 13.51 -12.03 -4.17
C ASP A 208 14.94 -11.51 -4.00
N ALA A 209 15.10 -10.25 -4.36
CA ALA A 209 16.32 -9.51 -4.17
C ALA A 209 16.01 -8.01 -4.04
N ALA A 210 17.03 -7.20 -3.80
CA ALA A 210 16.87 -5.76 -3.69
C ALA A 210 17.92 -5.01 -4.52
N TYR A 211 17.47 -3.95 -5.20
CA TYR A 211 18.34 -2.98 -5.85
C TYR A 211 18.28 -1.65 -5.11
N LEU A 212 19.41 -1.22 -4.54
CA LEU A 212 19.51 0.01 -3.74
C LEU A 212 18.43 0.10 -2.63
N GLY A 213 18.11 -1.03 -2.01
CA GLY A 213 17.08 -1.12 -0.96
C GLY A 213 15.64 -1.19 -1.48
N THR A 214 15.41 -1.17 -2.79
CA THR A 214 14.09 -1.41 -3.40
C THR A 214 13.92 -2.91 -3.67
N PRO A 215 12.98 -3.61 -3.01
CA PRO A 215 12.75 -5.03 -3.22
C PRO A 215 12.14 -5.29 -4.59
N PHE A 216 12.42 -6.47 -5.13
CA PHE A 216 11.80 -7.02 -6.32
C PHE A 216 11.78 -8.54 -6.27
N THR A 217 10.82 -9.12 -6.98
CA THR A 217 10.72 -10.57 -7.14
C THR A 217 11.30 -10.95 -8.49
N TYR A 218 11.85 -12.15 -8.58
CA TYR A 218 12.22 -12.74 -9.85
C TYR A 218 11.84 -14.20 -9.86
N THR A 219 11.49 -14.67 -11.05
CA THR A 219 10.98 -16.01 -11.27
C THR A 219 11.92 -16.70 -12.23
N VAL A 220 12.48 -17.81 -11.80
CA VAL A 220 13.35 -18.64 -12.62
C VAL A 220 12.49 -19.62 -13.41
N LEU A 221 12.44 -19.40 -14.73
CA LEU A 221 11.74 -20.26 -15.69
C LEU A 221 12.77 -20.84 -16.67
N PRO A 222 13.42 -21.96 -16.32
CA PRO A 222 14.29 -22.68 -17.22
C PRO A 222 13.48 -23.23 -18.40
N GLU A 223 14.02 -23.10 -19.60
CA GLU A 223 13.40 -23.72 -20.75
C GLU A 223 13.50 -25.25 -20.64
N SER A 224 12.35 -25.91 -20.48
CA SER A 224 12.24 -27.37 -20.53
C SER A 224 12.17 -27.82 -21.99
N THR A 225 13.16 -28.56 -22.48
CA THR A 225 13.07 -29.17 -23.82
C THR A 225 11.97 -30.23 -23.86
N PRO A 226 11.32 -30.49 -25.02
CA PRO A 226 10.29 -31.52 -25.16
C PRO A 226 10.73 -32.93 -24.71
N THR A 227 12.04 -33.18 -24.63
CA THR A 227 12.66 -34.46 -24.24
C THR A 227 12.95 -34.57 -22.75
N ASN A 228 12.75 -33.52 -21.94
CA ASN A 228 13.01 -33.56 -20.51
C ASN A 228 11.69 -33.42 -19.74
N PRO A 229 11.06 -34.54 -19.32
CA PRO A 229 9.73 -34.56 -18.71
C PRO A 229 9.71 -34.05 -17.26
N GLY A 230 10.75 -33.33 -16.84
CA GLY A 230 10.92 -32.82 -15.48
C GLY A 230 9.74 -31.96 -15.00
N CYS A 231 8.87 -31.48 -15.89
CA CYS A 231 7.68 -30.69 -15.56
C CYS A 231 6.37 -31.35 -15.94
N GLY A 232 6.38 -32.68 -16.01
CA GLY A 232 5.22 -33.52 -16.28
C GLY A 232 5.04 -33.84 -17.76
N PRO A 233 4.22 -34.87 -18.06
CA PRO A 233 3.81 -35.12 -19.43
C PRO A 233 3.05 -33.91 -19.95
N SER A 234 3.23 -33.59 -21.23
CA SER A 234 2.48 -32.56 -21.94
C SER A 234 0.98 -32.74 -21.72
N SER A 235 0.40 -31.96 -20.82
CA SER A 235 -1.05 -31.79 -20.73
C SER A 235 -1.52 -30.90 -21.87
N ALA A 236 -2.84 -30.65 -21.95
CA ALA A 236 -3.47 -29.91 -23.04
C ALA A 236 -2.65 -28.66 -23.42
N GLY A 237 -2.30 -28.50 -24.72
CA GLY A 237 -1.51 -27.35 -25.21
C GLY A 237 -0.01 -27.58 -25.43
N GLY A 238 0.53 -28.77 -25.13
CA GLY A 238 1.92 -29.12 -25.45
C GLY A 238 2.96 -28.39 -24.59
N GLY A 239 4.22 -28.33 -25.04
CA GLY A 239 5.32 -27.73 -24.25
C GLY A 239 5.10 -26.26 -23.87
N PHE A 240 4.40 -25.50 -24.70
CA PHE A 240 4.05 -24.11 -24.41
C PHE A 240 2.86 -23.96 -23.44
N GLY A 241 1.92 -24.91 -23.44
CA GLY A 241 0.88 -25.00 -22.41
C GLY A 241 1.47 -25.23 -21.02
N ASN A 242 2.51 -26.08 -20.92
CA ASN A 242 3.23 -26.29 -19.67
C ASN A 242 3.97 -25.03 -19.22
N LEU A 243 4.63 -24.31 -20.14
CA LEU A 243 5.27 -23.04 -19.81
C LEU A 243 4.27 -22.04 -19.25
N THR A 244 3.13 -21.83 -19.91
CA THR A 244 2.09 -20.89 -19.44
C THR A 244 1.44 -21.33 -18.13
N SER A 245 1.29 -22.64 -17.90
CA SER A 245 0.88 -23.21 -16.61
C SER A 245 1.87 -22.86 -15.50
N MET A 246 3.17 -23.06 -15.72
CA MET A 246 4.22 -22.73 -14.74
C MET A 246 4.35 -21.24 -14.52
N THR A 247 4.32 -20.42 -15.58
CA THR A 247 4.32 -18.96 -15.45
C THR A 247 3.13 -18.50 -14.60
N SER A 248 1.94 -19.06 -14.81
CA SER A 248 0.75 -18.70 -14.02
C SER A 248 0.74 -19.25 -12.59
N HIS A 249 1.54 -20.28 -12.31
CA HIS A 249 1.81 -20.80 -10.98
C HIS A 249 2.61 -19.77 -10.20
N GLU A 250 3.80 -19.47 -10.70
CA GLU A 250 4.73 -18.53 -10.08
C GLU A 250 4.14 -17.12 -9.99
N LEU A 251 3.40 -16.67 -11.00
CA LEU A 251 2.72 -15.37 -10.97
C LEU A 251 1.79 -15.23 -9.77
N VAL A 252 1.07 -16.29 -9.39
CA VAL A 252 0.10 -16.19 -8.29
C VAL A 252 0.80 -16.33 -6.95
N GLU A 253 1.83 -17.17 -6.86
CA GLU A 253 2.67 -17.28 -5.67
C GLU A 253 3.41 -15.97 -5.40
N SER A 254 4.06 -15.40 -6.41
CA SER A 254 4.74 -14.10 -6.31
C SER A 254 3.79 -12.96 -5.93
N ILE A 255 2.52 -13.02 -6.34
CA ILE A 255 1.51 -12.06 -5.89
C ILE A 255 1.23 -12.22 -4.39
N THR A 256 1.10 -13.46 -3.91
CA THR A 256 0.71 -13.75 -2.53
C THR A 256 1.86 -13.80 -1.52
N ASP A 257 3.09 -13.99 -1.97
CA ASP A 257 4.31 -14.04 -1.16
C ASP A 257 5.58 -13.63 -1.93
N PRO A 258 5.67 -12.39 -2.42
CA PRO A 258 6.75 -11.92 -3.29
C PRO A 258 8.16 -12.01 -2.70
N GLU A 259 8.31 -12.17 -1.39
CA GLU A 259 9.59 -12.14 -0.66
C GLU A 259 9.91 -13.46 0.07
N VAL A 260 9.38 -14.59 -0.47
CA VAL A 260 9.60 -15.94 0.09
C VAL A 260 11.08 -16.36 0.11
N GLY A 261 11.90 -15.87 -0.82
CA GLY A 261 13.32 -16.21 -0.92
C GLY A 261 14.14 -15.70 0.27
N SER A 262 13.76 -14.55 0.82
CA SER A 262 14.34 -13.95 2.03
C SER A 262 13.68 -14.43 3.33
N ALA A 263 12.60 -15.21 3.27
CA ALA A 263 11.90 -15.70 4.45
C ALA A 263 12.68 -16.83 5.17
N GLY A 264 13.23 -16.49 6.35
CA GLY A 264 13.94 -17.45 7.21
C GLY A 264 13.08 -18.12 8.27
N GLU A 265 11.85 -17.65 8.50
CA GLU A 265 10.92 -18.16 9.50
C GLU A 265 9.46 -17.88 9.11
N PHE A 266 8.48 -18.45 9.82
CA PHE A 266 7.04 -18.17 9.65
C PHE A 266 6.67 -16.78 10.22
N ALA A 267 7.26 -15.74 9.66
CA ALA A 267 7.11 -14.33 10.03
C ALA A 267 7.52 -13.46 8.82
N PRO A 268 7.31 -12.13 8.86
CA PRO A 268 7.76 -11.26 7.76
C PRO A 268 9.26 -11.47 7.47
N PRO A 269 9.68 -11.52 6.19
CA PRO A 269 8.93 -11.07 5.02
C PRO A 269 7.97 -12.10 4.40
N LEU A 270 7.80 -13.29 4.99
CA LEU A 270 6.82 -14.28 4.53
C LEU A 270 5.38 -13.72 4.61
N ALA A 271 4.60 -13.89 3.57
CA ALA A 271 3.20 -13.49 3.50
C ALA A 271 2.25 -14.67 3.60
N TRP A 272 1.62 -15.14 2.53
CA TRP A 272 0.63 -16.21 2.60
C TRP A 272 1.25 -17.59 2.35
N TYR A 273 1.26 -18.43 3.39
CA TYR A 273 1.92 -19.73 3.32
C TYR A 273 1.19 -20.79 4.16
N ASP A 274 1.26 -22.06 3.75
CA ASP A 274 0.79 -23.22 4.52
C ASP A 274 2.00 -24.03 5.00
N PRO A 275 2.23 -24.16 6.33
CA PRO A 275 3.40 -24.87 6.86
C PRO A 275 3.56 -26.33 6.45
N SER A 276 2.48 -26.98 6.01
CA SER A 276 2.45 -28.39 5.65
C SER A 276 2.39 -28.61 4.13
N ASN A 277 1.82 -27.65 3.40
CA ASN A 277 1.48 -27.81 1.98
C ASN A 277 2.17 -26.82 1.05
N GLY A 278 2.85 -25.79 1.58
CA GLY A 278 3.61 -24.82 0.78
C GLY A 278 2.81 -23.59 0.37
N GLU A 279 3.17 -23.06 -0.79
CA GLU A 279 2.60 -21.85 -1.38
C GLU A 279 1.26 -22.13 -2.08
N VAL A 280 0.58 -21.08 -2.52
CA VAL A 280 -0.76 -21.18 -3.13
C VAL A 280 -0.80 -22.03 -4.41
N GLY A 281 0.28 -22.04 -5.18
CA GLY A 281 0.45 -22.83 -6.39
C GLY A 281 0.90 -24.25 -6.09
N ASP A 282 1.82 -24.44 -5.13
CA ASP A 282 2.31 -25.73 -4.66
C ASP A 282 1.19 -26.69 -4.28
N ILE A 283 0.21 -26.20 -3.49
CA ILE A 283 -0.96 -26.97 -3.06
C ILE A 283 -1.73 -27.55 -4.25
N CYS A 284 -1.70 -26.86 -5.38
CA CYS A 284 -2.44 -27.17 -6.59
C CYS A 284 -1.57 -27.63 -7.77
N ASN A 285 -0.31 -27.96 -7.50
CA ASN A 285 0.66 -28.34 -8.52
C ASN A 285 0.10 -29.44 -9.45
N GLY A 286 0.27 -29.23 -10.76
CA GLY A 286 -0.19 -30.15 -11.81
C GLY A 286 -1.68 -30.10 -12.12
N GLN A 287 -2.49 -29.32 -11.40
CA GLN A 287 -3.91 -29.12 -11.74
C GLN A 287 -4.06 -27.94 -12.68
N GLN A 288 -4.56 -28.17 -13.89
CA GLN A 288 -4.66 -27.12 -14.91
C GLN A 288 -6.09 -26.71 -15.23
N ALA A 289 -6.21 -25.53 -15.82
CA ALA A 289 -7.43 -25.02 -16.41
C ALA A 289 -7.12 -24.29 -17.72
N THR A 290 -8.17 -24.06 -18.50
CA THR A 290 -8.10 -23.23 -19.70
C THR A 290 -8.71 -21.86 -19.40
N LEU A 291 -7.95 -20.80 -19.66
CA LEU A 291 -8.34 -19.41 -19.45
C LEU A 291 -8.40 -18.68 -20.79
N THR A 292 -9.52 -18.04 -21.08
CA THR A 292 -9.66 -17.21 -22.28
C THR A 292 -9.62 -15.73 -21.89
N LEU A 293 -8.64 -14.99 -22.42
CA LEU A 293 -8.48 -13.56 -22.23
C LEU A 293 -8.52 -12.87 -23.60
N GLY A 294 -9.58 -12.09 -23.83
CA GLY A 294 -9.84 -11.52 -25.16
C GLY A 294 -10.04 -12.62 -26.20
N THR A 295 -9.22 -12.65 -27.24
CA THR A 295 -9.24 -13.68 -28.30
C THR A 295 -8.28 -14.84 -28.04
N SER A 296 -7.42 -14.73 -27.02
CA SER A 296 -6.36 -15.69 -26.74
C SER A 296 -6.81 -16.70 -25.68
N THR A 297 -6.37 -17.94 -25.82
CA THR A 297 -6.66 -19.01 -24.86
C THR A 297 -5.36 -19.58 -24.34
N TRP A 298 -5.24 -19.64 -23.01
CA TRP A 298 -4.04 -20.00 -22.29
C TRP A 298 -4.32 -21.20 -21.39
N ILE A 299 -3.29 -22.00 -21.16
CA ILE A 299 -3.30 -23.03 -20.13
C ILE A 299 -2.69 -22.39 -18.90
N VAL A 300 -3.43 -22.44 -17.80
CA VAL A 300 -3.01 -21.89 -16.51
C VAL A 300 -3.12 -22.97 -15.45
N GLN A 301 -2.35 -22.86 -14.39
CA GLN A 301 -2.52 -23.72 -13.24
C GLN A 301 -3.72 -23.26 -12.41
N LYS A 302 -4.45 -24.18 -11.81
CA LYS A 302 -5.37 -23.87 -10.72
C LYS A 302 -4.57 -23.50 -9.47
N GLN A 303 -5.17 -22.68 -8.64
CA GLN A 303 -4.57 -22.12 -7.43
C GLN A 303 -5.43 -22.48 -6.24
N TRP A 304 -4.83 -22.60 -5.05
CA TRP A 304 -5.60 -22.95 -3.86
C TRP A 304 -6.49 -21.80 -3.44
N SER A 305 -7.73 -22.11 -3.06
CA SER A 305 -8.64 -21.18 -2.38
C SER A 305 -8.99 -21.72 -1.00
N ASN A 306 -8.72 -20.93 0.03
CA ASN A 306 -9.17 -21.24 1.39
C ASN A 306 -10.71 -21.20 1.48
N ALA A 307 -11.36 -20.24 0.81
CA ALA A 307 -12.80 -20.03 0.82
C ALA A 307 -13.57 -21.19 0.18
N GLU A 308 -13.04 -21.76 -0.91
CA GLU A 308 -13.66 -22.88 -1.61
C GLU A 308 -13.09 -24.23 -1.18
N THR A 309 -12.03 -24.25 -0.38
CA THR A 309 -11.32 -25.46 0.07
C THR A 309 -10.92 -26.36 -1.12
N ALA A 310 -10.52 -25.74 -2.22
CA ALA A 310 -10.30 -26.41 -3.50
C ALA A 310 -9.30 -25.65 -4.38
N CYS A 311 -8.70 -26.38 -5.32
CA CYS A 311 -7.92 -25.80 -6.40
C CYS A 311 -8.84 -25.28 -7.51
N ILE A 312 -8.79 -23.99 -7.77
CA ILE A 312 -9.66 -23.29 -8.73
C ILE A 312 -8.84 -22.35 -9.63
N ALA A 313 -9.31 -22.13 -10.85
CA ALA A 313 -8.76 -21.09 -11.72
C ALA A 313 -9.53 -19.77 -11.61
N SER A 314 -10.72 -19.81 -11.00
CA SER A 314 -11.57 -18.66 -10.79
C SER A 314 -12.60 -18.96 -9.70
N HIS A 315 -12.93 -17.99 -8.87
CA HIS A 315 -13.96 -18.14 -7.85
C HIS A 315 -15.37 -18.36 -8.43
N ALA A 316 -16.12 -19.30 -7.82
CA ALA A 316 -17.49 -19.62 -8.21
C ALA A 316 -18.50 -18.60 -7.64
N SER A 317 -18.66 -17.46 -8.30
CA SER A 317 -19.89 -16.66 -8.23
C SER A 317 -20.08 -15.89 -9.54
N SER A 318 -21.34 -15.80 -10.00
CA SER A 318 -21.76 -15.24 -11.29
C SER A 318 -21.04 -13.93 -11.68
N GLY A 319 -20.05 -14.03 -12.58
CA GLY A 319 -19.41 -12.89 -13.24
C GLY A 319 -18.44 -12.13 -12.35
N LEU A 320 -17.21 -11.95 -12.84
CA LEU A 320 -16.17 -11.04 -12.32
C LEU A 320 -16.69 -10.03 -11.29
N LYS A 321 -16.47 -10.28 -9.99
CA LYS A 321 -16.54 -9.23 -8.97
C LYS A 321 -15.37 -8.27 -9.18
N GLY A 322 -15.39 -7.54 -10.28
CA GLY A 322 -14.41 -6.53 -10.61
C GLY A 322 -15.01 -5.17 -10.35
N VAL A 323 -14.29 -4.34 -9.62
CA VAL A 323 -14.53 -2.90 -9.69
C VAL A 323 -14.00 -2.44 -11.05
N LEU A 324 -14.86 -1.84 -11.86
CA LEU A 324 -14.42 -1.17 -13.08
C LEU A 324 -13.83 0.19 -12.69
N ALA A 325 -12.59 0.17 -12.21
CA ALA A 325 -11.85 1.37 -11.84
C ALA A 325 -11.66 2.27 -13.07
N ASP A 326 -11.99 3.53 -12.90
CA ASP A 326 -11.76 4.55 -13.90
C ASP A 326 -11.52 5.89 -13.23
N PHE A 327 -10.64 6.69 -13.82
CA PHE A 327 -10.41 8.06 -13.40
C PHE A 327 -9.92 8.93 -14.55
N THR A 328 -10.18 10.22 -14.41
CA THR A 328 -9.67 11.27 -15.29
C THR A 328 -8.80 12.24 -14.51
N THR A 329 -7.88 12.90 -15.21
CA THR A 329 -7.12 14.03 -14.67
C THR A 329 -7.80 15.34 -15.03
N SER A 330 -7.72 16.30 -14.13
CA SER A 330 -8.26 17.65 -14.33
C SER A 330 -7.49 18.67 -13.51
N ALA A 331 -7.67 19.94 -13.83
CA ALA A 331 -7.29 21.03 -12.94
C ALA A 331 -8.17 20.99 -11.68
N ALA A 332 -7.61 20.70 -10.49
CA ALA A 332 -8.37 20.65 -9.24
C ALA A 332 -8.56 22.01 -8.56
N ALA A 333 -9.69 22.17 -7.88
CA ALA A 333 -9.85 23.20 -6.85
C ALA A 333 -8.98 22.81 -5.63
N GLY A 334 -7.91 23.56 -5.40
CA GLY A 334 -7.05 23.38 -4.22
C GLY A 334 -5.68 22.73 -4.46
N GLY A 335 -5.33 22.38 -5.71
CA GLY A 335 -3.98 21.87 -6.05
C GLY A 335 -3.68 21.91 -7.55
N PRO A 336 -2.41 21.69 -7.95
CA PRO A 336 -1.98 21.88 -9.34
C PRO A 336 -2.28 20.68 -10.26
N ALA A 337 -2.59 19.51 -9.70
CA ALA A 337 -3.11 18.35 -10.43
C ALA A 337 -4.28 17.69 -9.66
N GLY A 338 -5.40 17.49 -10.35
CA GLY A 338 -6.62 16.87 -9.85
C GLY A 338 -6.92 15.54 -10.50
N PHE A 339 -7.52 14.65 -9.74
CA PHE A 339 -7.87 13.29 -10.15
C PHE A 339 -9.29 12.99 -9.70
N ASN A 340 -10.10 12.45 -10.60
CA ASN A 340 -11.50 12.13 -10.32
C ASN A 340 -11.84 10.71 -10.77
N ALA A 341 -12.05 9.83 -9.80
CA ALA A 341 -12.43 8.44 -9.98
C ALA A 341 -13.96 8.21 -9.97
N GLY A 342 -14.77 9.25 -10.18
CA GLY A 342 -16.23 9.19 -10.09
C GLY A 342 -16.90 8.33 -11.16
N ALA A 343 -16.18 7.96 -12.21
CA ALA A 343 -16.63 7.00 -13.23
C ALA A 343 -16.42 5.53 -12.82
N THR A 344 -15.77 5.28 -11.68
CA THR A 344 -15.58 3.93 -11.15
C THR A 344 -16.92 3.31 -10.78
N THR A 345 -17.15 2.06 -11.21
CA THR A 345 -18.38 1.31 -10.91
C THR A 345 -18.07 -0.08 -10.35
N SER A 346 -19.01 -0.67 -9.59
CA SER A 346 -18.94 -2.07 -9.14
C SER A 346 -20.18 -2.82 -9.63
N PRO A 347 -20.19 -3.29 -10.91
CA PRO A 347 -21.38 -3.87 -11.52
C PRO A 347 -21.85 -5.18 -10.86
N ASN A 348 -20.91 -5.96 -10.31
CA ASN A 348 -21.16 -7.28 -9.72
C ASN A 348 -20.91 -7.31 -8.20
N GLY A 349 -20.70 -6.14 -7.59
CA GLY A 349 -20.48 -5.99 -6.15
C GLY A 349 -21.60 -5.22 -5.46
N THR A 350 -21.27 -4.50 -4.39
CA THR A 350 -22.28 -3.74 -3.59
C THR A 350 -22.78 -2.47 -4.29
N GLY A 351 -22.14 -2.08 -5.39
CA GLY A 351 -22.35 -0.80 -6.08
C GLY A 351 -21.75 0.41 -5.36
N VAL A 352 -21.24 0.26 -4.14
CA VAL A 352 -20.65 1.34 -3.33
C VAL A 352 -19.14 1.14 -3.23
N ILE A 353 -18.39 2.12 -3.76
CA ILE A 353 -16.92 2.14 -3.60
C ILE A 353 -16.57 2.61 -2.19
N ALA A 354 -15.80 1.81 -1.48
CA ALA A 354 -15.41 2.05 -0.09
C ALA A 354 -14.05 2.75 0.03
N ASN A 355 -13.10 2.43 -0.86
CA ASN A 355 -11.76 3.00 -0.84
C ASN A 355 -11.23 3.27 -2.26
N TYR A 356 -10.43 4.34 -2.39
CA TYR A 356 -9.61 4.67 -3.55
C TYR A 356 -8.15 4.76 -3.10
N ALA A 357 -7.37 3.72 -3.40
CA ALA A 357 -5.94 3.67 -3.14
C ALA A 357 -5.18 4.16 -4.38
N TRP A 358 -4.33 5.17 -4.19
CA TRP A 358 -3.56 5.81 -5.24
C TRP A 358 -2.07 5.55 -5.06
N ASP A 359 -1.41 5.15 -6.14
CA ASP A 359 0.03 5.29 -6.32
C ASP A 359 0.29 6.38 -7.35
N TRP A 360 1.02 7.42 -6.97
CA TRP A 360 1.18 8.63 -7.78
C TRP A 360 2.28 8.53 -8.84
N GLY A 361 2.99 7.40 -8.90
CA GLY A 361 4.12 7.19 -9.80
C GLY A 361 5.37 7.99 -9.43
N ASP A 362 5.46 8.48 -8.19
CA ASP A 362 6.56 9.32 -7.70
C ASP A 362 7.16 8.87 -6.37
N GLY A 363 6.90 7.62 -6.01
CA GLY A 363 7.29 7.04 -4.73
C GLY A 363 6.34 7.38 -3.59
N THR A 364 5.25 8.13 -3.83
CA THR A 364 4.21 8.41 -2.84
C THR A 364 2.89 7.72 -3.19
N SER A 365 2.16 7.34 -2.13
CA SER A 365 0.83 6.74 -2.23
C SER A 365 -0.14 7.42 -1.25
N SER A 366 -1.44 7.27 -1.49
CA SER A 366 -2.48 7.80 -0.60
C SER A 366 -3.77 6.99 -0.68
N ASN A 367 -4.61 7.10 0.34
CA ASN A 367 -5.96 6.52 0.36
C ASN A 367 -7.00 7.62 0.50
N ALA A 368 -8.14 7.46 -0.17
CA ALA A 368 -9.25 8.38 -0.10
C ALA A 368 -10.59 7.65 -0.07
N SER A 369 -11.54 8.18 0.71
CA SER A 369 -12.93 7.71 0.70
C SER A 369 -13.81 8.48 -0.29
N ALA A 370 -13.27 9.54 -0.93
CA ALA A 370 -13.95 10.33 -1.94
C ALA A 370 -13.26 10.13 -3.30
N PRO A 371 -14.03 10.13 -4.41
CA PRO A 371 -13.47 9.88 -5.75
C PRO A 371 -12.57 11.01 -6.26
N ALA A 372 -12.72 12.23 -5.73
CA ALA A 372 -11.95 13.39 -6.16
C ALA A 372 -10.83 13.70 -5.17
N VAL A 373 -9.60 13.74 -5.67
CA VAL A 373 -8.38 14.03 -4.89
C VAL A 373 -7.45 14.95 -5.68
N ALA A 374 -6.57 15.67 -4.98
CA ALA A 374 -5.52 16.47 -5.59
C ALA A 374 -4.15 15.94 -5.15
N HIS A 375 -3.19 15.93 -6.07
CA HIS A 375 -1.80 15.56 -5.78
C HIS A 375 -0.86 16.64 -6.30
N ALA A 376 0.20 16.92 -5.55
CA ALA A 376 1.19 17.92 -5.90
C ALA A 376 2.52 17.23 -6.23
N TYR A 377 2.89 17.29 -7.50
CA TYR A 377 4.10 16.69 -8.03
C TYR A 377 5.32 17.57 -7.71
N ALA A 378 6.34 17.00 -7.05
CA ALA A 378 7.54 17.75 -6.67
C ALA A 378 8.44 18.12 -7.87
N THR A 379 8.49 17.27 -8.89
CA THR A 379 9.25 17.51 -10.12
C THR A 379 8.34 17.38 -11.35
N PRO A 380 8.57 18.14 -12.42
CA PRO A 380 7.85 17.96 -13.68
C PRO A 380 8.23 16.63 -14.34
N GLY A 381 7.41 16.19 -15.29
CA GLY A 381 7.65 14.97 -16.07
C GLY A 381 6.42 14.06 -16.13
N THR A 382 6.57 12.97 -16.89
CA THR A 382 5.55 11.94 -17.03
C THR A 382 5.72 10.87 -15.97
N ARG A 383 4.64 10.55 -15.29
CA ARG A 383 4.56 9.51 -14.25
C ARG A 383 3.35 8.64 -14.53
N LEU A 384 3.40 7.37 -14.15
CA LEU A 384 2.24 6.50 -14.24
C LEU A 384 1.48 6.52 -12.92
N VAL A 385 0.25 7.02 -12.96
CA VAL A 385 -0.64 7.00 -11.81
C VAL A 385 -1.45 5.71 -11.83
N THR A 386 -1.49 5.02 -10.69
CA THR A 386 -2.28 3.80 -10.51
C THR A 386 -3.36 4.04 -9.47
N LEU A 387 -4.60 3.75 -9.83
CA LEU A 387 -5.74 3.68 -8.92
C LEU A 387 -6.11 2.22 -8.71
N ILE A 388 -6.23 1.80 -7.45
CA ILE A 388 -6.98 0.61 -7.05
C ILE A 388 -8.22 1.07 -6.29
N ALA A 389 -9.40 0.75 -6.80
CA ALA A 389 -10.66 1.05 -6.14
C ALA A 389 -11.25 -0.24 -5.55
N THR A 390 -11.62 -0.21 -4.28
CA THR A 390 -12.18 -1.34 -3.54
C THR A 390 -13.62 -1.01 -3.12
N ASP A 391 -14.55 -1.92 -3.40
CA ASP A 391 -15.94 -1.76 -3.01
C ASP A 391 -16.22 -2.25 -1.57
N ALA A 392 -17.41 -1.99 -1.04
CA ALA A 392 -17.74 -2.39 0.33
C ALA A 392 -17.85 -3.92 0.53
N GLY A 393 -17.84 -4.70 -0.55
CA GLY A 393 -17.79 -6.16 -0.53
C GLY A 393 -16.37 -6.73 -0.64
N GLY A 394 -15.34 -5.88 -0.67
CA GLY A 394 -13.94 -6.27 -0.78
C GLY A 394 -13.48 -6.60 -2.21
N ALA A 395 -14.32 -6.37 -3.22
CA ALA A 395 -13.93 -6.51 -4.61
C ALA A 395 -13.13 -5.29 -5.05
N SER A 396 -12.06 -5.51 -5.82
CA SER A 396 -11.17 -4.44 -6.25
C SER A 396 -10.96 -4.44 -7.77
N GLY A 397 -10.44 -3.33 -8.28
CA GLY A 397 -10.02 -3.22 -9.66
C GLY A 397 -9.17 -1.99 -9.89
N THR A 398 -8.50 -1.95 -11.04
CA THR A 398 -7.35 -1.06 -11.26
C THR A 398 -7.50 -0.23 -12.52
N LYS A 399 -6.98 1.00 -12.47
CA LYS A 399 -6.76 1.85 -13.64
C LYS A 399 -5.35 2.41 -13.61
N PHE A 400 -4.68 2.35 -14.75
CA PHE A 400 -3.40 3.03 -14.99
C PHE A 400 -3.64 4.25 -15.89
N LEU A 401 -2.98 5.37 -15.60
CA LEU A 401 -2.99 6.55 -16.47
C LEU A 401 -1.63 7.25 -16.44
N SER A 402 -1.05 7.48 -17.62
CA SER A 402 0.16 8.30 -17.74
C SER A 402 -0.21 9.77 -17.58
N VAL A 403 0.47 10.45 -16.66
CA VAL A 403 0.21 11.84 -16.30
C VAL A 403 1.48 12.64 -16.45
N THR A 404 1.44 13.67 -17.28
CA THR A 404 2.55 14.60 -17.48
C THR A 404 2.27 15.89 -16.73
N THR A 405 3.28 16.39 -16.02
CA THR A 405 3.25 17.72 -15.41
C THR A 405 4.37 18.60 -15.95
N GLN A 406 4.09 19.89 -16.06
CA GLN A 406 4.99 20.94 -16.54
C GLN A 406 5.22 21.98 -15.44
N ASN A 407 6.45 22.47 -15.33
CA ASN A 407 6.79 23.48 -14.34
C ASN A 407 6.34 24.88 -14.76
N PHE A 408 5.74 25.65 -13.87
CA PHE A 408 5.55 27.09 -14.03
C PHE A 408 6.28 27.83 -12.92
N THR A 409 7.32 28.58 -13.28
CA THR A 409 8.07 29.43 -12.37
C THR A 409 7.67 30.89 -12.53
N VAL A 410 7.32 31.56 -11.43
CA VAL A 410 6.83 32.94 -11.43
C VAL A 410 7.60 33.80 -10.45
N SER A 411 8.15 34.91 -10.92
CA SER A 411 8.81 35.91 -10.09
C SER A 411 7.91 37.13 -9.86
N SER A 412 8.07 37.78 -8.71
CA SER A 412 7.40 39.03 -8.36
C SER A 412 8.48 40.07 -8.06
N ALA A 413 8.51 41.15 -8.84
CA ALA A 413 9.41 42.29 -8.68
C ALA A 413 8.63 43.48 -8.11
N GLY A 414 9.10 44.06 -7.01
CA GLY A 414 8.41 45.16 -6.32
C GLY A 414 7.43 44.67 -5.26
N ASN A 415 6.51 45.55 -4.84
CA ASN A 415 5.62 45.28 -3.70
C ASN A 415 4.25 44.72 -4.15
N GLY A 416 4.22 43.43 -4.46
CA GLY A 416 2.98 42.73 -4.83
C GLY A 416 3.07 41.22 -4.70
N ARG A 417 1.92 40.58 -4.89
CA ARG A 417 1.71 39.14 -4.74
C ARG A 417 1.12 38.56 -6.01
N VAL A 418 1.55 37.36 -6.39
CA VAL A 418 0.94 36.60 -7.51
C VAL A 418 0.31 35.33 -6.97
N THR A 419 -0.88 34.99 -7.45
CA THR A 419 -1.51 33.68 -7.22
C THR A 419 -1.89 33.00 -8.50
N SER A 420 -2.04 31.68 -8.48
CA SER A 420 -2.58 30.91 -9.61
C SER A 420 -3.96 30.31 -9.33
N ALA A 421 -4.72 30.12 -10.41
CA ALA A 421 -5.83 29.18 -10.53
C ALA A 421 -5.54 28.24 -11.71
N PRO A 422 -5.44 26.91 -11.55
CA PRO A 422 -5.57 26.13 -10.30
C PRO A 422 -4.60 26.57 -9.21
N ALA A 423 -4.95 26.28 -7.95
CA ALA A 423 -4.13 26.66 -6.82
C ALA A 423 -2.78 25.91 -6.86
N GLY A 424 -1.68 26.62 -6.66
CA GLY A 424 -0.34 26.03 -6.68
C GLY A 424 0.77 27.07 -6.51
N LEU A 425 0.55 28.29 -7.01
CA LEU A 425 1.49 29.41 -6.87
C LEU A 425 0.96 30.49 -5.93
N VAL A 426 1.84 30.96 -5.05
CA VAL A 426 1.64 32.09 -4.12
C VAL A 426 2.96 32.87 -4.02
N CYS A 427 3.26 33.68 -5.04
CA CYS A 427 4.51 34.41 -5.14
C CYS A 427 4.52 35.60 -4.17
N GLY A 428 5.54 35.64 -3.32
CA GLY A 428 5.55 36.23 -1.97
C GLY A 428 6.04 35.19 -0.94
N GLY A 429 6.00 33.91 -1.33
CA GLY A 429 6.66 32.74 -0.75
C GLY A 429 7.07 31.76 -1.86
N THR A 430 6.38 30.62 -2.02
CA THR A 430 6.66 29.63 -3.08
C THR A 430 6.31 30.16 -4.48
N CYS A 431 7.32 30.17 -5.36
CA CYS A 431 7.29 30.80 -6.68
C CYS A 431 7.38 29.81 -7.85
N SER A 432 7.24 28.52 -7.61
CA SER A 432 7.28 27.47 -8.64
C SER A 432 6.33 26.34 -8.28
N ALA A 433 5.61 25.81 -9.26
CA ALA A 433 4.69 24.68 -9.11
C ALA A 433 4.58 23.87 -10.42
N ASN A 434 4.25 22.58 -10.30
CA ASN A 434 4.11 21.69 -11.45
C ASN A 434 2.63 21.42 -11.72
N PHE A 435 2.13 21.92 -12.85
CA PHE A 435 0.74 21.79 -13.29
C PHE A 435 0.61 20.70 -14.35
N LEU A 436 -0.58 20.12 -14.51
CA LEU A 436 -0.84 19.14 -15.57
C LEU A 436 -0.51 19.71 -16.97
N ASP A 437 0.05 18.87 -17.81
CA ASP A 437 0.18 19.16 -19.24
C ASP A 437 -1.21 19.36 -19.87
N GLY A 438 -1.34 20.34 -20.76
CA GLY A 438 -2.59 20.85 -21.31
C GLY A 438 -3.40 21.75 -20.37
N ALA A 439 -3.03 21.89 -19.09
CA ALA A 439 -3.80 22.73 -18.16
C ALA A 439 -3.70 24.22 -18.51
N THR A 440 -4.80 24.94 -18.34
CA THR A 440 -4.81 26.40 -18.41
C THR A 440 -4.62 26.98 -17.01
N VAL A 441 -3.55 27.73 -16.80
CA VAL A 441 -3.21 28.39 -15.53
C VAL A 441 -3.45 29.88 -15.65
N SER A 442 -4.30 30.42 -14.80
CA SER A 442 -4.54 31.85 -14.66
C SER A 442 -3.75 32.42 -13.49
N LEU A 443 -2.85 33.36 -13.75
CA LEU A 443 -2.10 34.11 -12.75
C LEU A 443 -2.79 35.45 -12.45
N THR A 444 -2.94 35.78 -11.18
CA THR A 444 -3.47 37.07 -10.74
C THR A 444 -2.40 37.84 -9.96
N ALA A 445 -1.92 38.94 -10.54
CA ALA A 445 -1.06 39.90 -9.87
C ALA A 445 -1.89 40.88 -9.03
N THR A 446 -1.67 40.88 -7.72
CA THR A 446 -2.31 41.78 -6.76
C THR A 446 -1.25 42.69 -6.14
N ALA A 447 -1.37 44.00 -6.39
CA ALA A 447 -0.48 44.98 -5.76
C ALA A 447 -0.78 45.07 -4.26
N ASN A 448 0.26 45.13 -3.44
CA ASN A 448 0.10 45.38 -2.01
C ASN A 448 -0.26 46.87 -1.77
N PRO A 449 -0.72 47.26 -0.56
CA PRO A 449 -1.01 48.66 -0.27
C PRO A 449 0.17 49.59 -0.59
N GLY A 450 -0.10 50.69 -1.31
CA GLY A 450 0.92 51.65 -1.74
C GLY A 450 1.68 51.28 -3.02
N ALA A 451 1.31 50.19 -3.70
CA ALA A 451 1.89 49.77 -4.97
C ALA A 451 0.84 49.71 -6.08
N ALA A 452 1.29 49.65 -7.33
CA ALA A 452 0.46 49.37 -8.50
C ALA A 452 1.13 48.29 -9.36
N PHE A 453 0.33 47.45 -10.00
CA PHE A 453 0.84 46.52 -11.01
C PHE A 453 1.27 47.31 -12.27
N VAL A 454 2.44 47.00 -12.81
CA VAL A 454 3.03 47.69 -13.97
C VAL A 454 2.87 46.84 -15.22
N SER A 455 3.46 45.64 -15.22
CA SER A 455 3.49 44.78 -16.40
C SER A 455 3.92 43.36 -16.05
N TRP A 456 3.63 42.47 -16.98
CA TRP A 456 4.19 41.12 -17.04
C TRP A 456 5.36 41.06 -18.03
N THR A 457 6.31 40.17 -17.78
CA THR A 457 7.28 39.67 -18.78
C THR A 457 7.27 38.13 -18.83
N GLY A 458 7.98 37.53 -19.79
CA GLY A 458 7.98 36.08 -20.03
C GLY A 458 6.72 35.62 -20.78
N ASP A 459 6.21 34.44 -20.46
CA ASP A 459 5.01 33.85 -21.06
C ASP A 459 3.72 34.66 -20.80
N CYS A 460 3.77 35.64 -19.90
CA CYS A 460 2.66 36.57 -19.62
C CYS A 460 2.83 37.96 -20.26
N ALA A 461 3.87 38.20 -21.06
CA ALA A 461 4.16 39.53 -21.60
C ALA A 461 2.97 40.14 -22.35
N GLY A 462 2.66 41.42 -22.06
CA GLY A 462 1.57 42.17 -22.69
C GLY A 462 0.16 41.84 -22.19
N GLN A 463 -0.01 40.88 -21.27
CA GLN A 463 -1.29 40.56 -20.65
C GLN A 463 -1.65 41.58 -19.53
N PRO A 464 -2.95 41.71 -19.17
CA PRO A 464 -3.36 42.53 -18.02
C PRO A 464 -2.93 41.88 -16.69
N ALA A 465 -3.29 42.49 -15.55
CA ALA A 465 -2.95 41.98 -14.21
C ALA A 465 -3.39 40.52 -13.98
N THR A 466 -4.39 40.04 -14.72
CA THR A 466 -4.70 38.61 -14.84
C THR A 466 -4.12 38.07 -16.15
N CYS A 467 -3.15 37.18 -16.06
CA CYS A 467 -2.53 36.49 -17.19
C CYS A 467 -3.08 35.06 -17.28
N THR A 468 -3.28 34.53 -18.48
CA THR A 468 -3.69 33.13 -18.68
C THR A 468 -2.70 32.43 -19.60
N VAL A 469 -2.17 31.29 -19.19
CA VAL A 469 -1.14 30.52 -19.91
C VAL A 469 -1.56 29.05 -19.99
N ALA A 470 -1.43 28.46 -21.18
CA ALA A 470 -1.57 27.01 -21.36
C ALA A 470 -0.23 26.30 -21.10
N MET A 471 -0.27 25.27 -20.26
CA MET A 471 0.89 24.45 -19.91
C MET A 471 1.11 23.38 -20.97
N SER A 472 2.08 23.58 -21.86
CA SER A 472 2.50 22.58 -22.86
C SER A 472 4.01 22.32 -22.82
N ALA A 473 4.69 23.01 -21.93
CA ALA A 473 6.12 23.00 -21.67
C ALA A 473 6.34 23.76 -20.35
N ALA A 474 7.58 23.81 -19.88
CA ALA A 474 7.93 24.71 -18.78
C ALA A 474 7.62 26.18 -19.13
N ARG A 475 7.05 26.92 -18.19
CA ARG A 475 6.63 28.32 -18.35
C ARG A 475 7.30 29.23 -17.32
N THR A 476 7.52 30.48 -17.69
CA THR A 476 8.09 31.52 -16.83
C THR A 476 7.35 32.84 -16.97
N ALA A 477 7.10 33.53 -15.86
CA ALA A 477 6.50 34.87 -15.89
C ALA A 477 7.05 35.76 -14.76
N THR A 478 7.22 37.05 -15.02
CA THR A 478 7.57 38.04 -13.97
C THR A 478 6.48 39.10 -13.86
N ALA A 479 5.88 39.26 -12.68
CA ALA A 479 5.02 40.41 -12.38
C ALA A 479 5.89 41.57 -11.87
N THR A 480 5.74 42.75 -12.44
CA THR A 480 6.39 43.96 -11.94
C THR A 480 5.37 44.87 -11.27
N PHE A 481 5.68 45.34 -10.07
CA PHE A 481 4.89 46.28 -9.29
C PHE A 481 5.71 47.54 -8.99
N THR A 482 5.08 48.71 -8.97
CA THR A 482 5.71 49.92 -8.46
C THR A 482 5.89 49.81 -6.94
N SER A 483 7.00 50.34 -6.43
CA SER A 483 7.07 50.77 -5.04
C SER A 483 6.63 52.23 -5.02
N GLY A 484 5.36 52.50 -4.69
CA GLY A 484 4.95 53.89 -4.49
C GLY A 484 5.78 54.49 -3.36
N SER A 485 6.32 55.70 -3.58
CA SER A 485 6.67 56.57 -2.46
C SER A 485 5.47 56.62 -1.52
N PRO A 486 5.65 56.57 -0.18
CA PRO A 486 4.58 56.93 0.73
C PRO A 486 3.96 58.25 0.25
N PRO A 487 2.62 58.42 0.26
CA PRO A 487 2.03 59.71 -0.11
C PRO A 487 2.66 60.80 0.77
N ALA A 488 3.02 61.94 0.17
CA ALA A 488 3.48 63.08 0.94
C ALA A 488 2.42 63.44 2.01
N PRO A 489 2.82 63.72 3.26
CA PRO A 489 1.85 64.06 4.30
C PRO A 489 1.10 65.34 3.86
N PRO A 490 -0.25 65.37 3.98
CA PRO A 490 -1.02 66.59 3.71
C PRO A 490 -0.63 67.71 4.70
N PRO A 491 -0.81 68.99 4.36
CA PRO A 491 -0.54 70.11 5.28
C PRO A 491 -1.32 69.93 6.59
N PRO A 492 -0.76 70.36 7.74
CA PRO A 492 -1.29 70.00 9.05
C PRO A 492 -2.70 70.59 9.25
N PRO A 493 -3.71 69.76 9.53
CA PRO A 493 -4.99 70.21 10.07
C PRO A 493 -4.81 70.70 11.52
N PRO A 494 -5.71 71.57 12.04
CA PRO A 494 -5.73 71.92 13.45
C PRO A 494 -5.78 70.66 14.33
N PRO A 495 -5.16 70.68 15.53
CA PRO A 495 -4.88 69.48 16.30
C PRO A 495 -6.17 68.70 16.61
N PRO A 496 -6.30 67.45 16.13
CA PRO A 496 -7.38 66.55 16.53
C PRO A 496 -7.12 65.98 17.93
N PRO A 497 -8.17 65.54 18.64
CA PRO A 497 -8.06 64.96 19.97
C PRO A 497 -7.18 63.69 19.97
N ALA A 498 -6.50 63.45 21.09
CA ALA A 498 -5.52 62.39 21.31
C ALA A 498 -5.93 61.02 20.72
N PRO A 499 -4.96 60.21 20.22
CA PRO A 499 -5.24 58.92 19.63
C PRO A 499 -5.96 58.01 20.64
N SER A 500 -7.12 57.49 20.23
CA SER A 500 -7.83 56.47 20.98
C SER A 500 -6.91 55.27 21.18
N ARG A 501 -6.52 55.03 22.44
CA ARG A 501 -5.75 53.84 22.83
C ARG A 501 -6.45 52.59 22.29
N VAL A 502 -5.69 51.70 21.65
CA VAL A 502 -6.17 50.34 21.37
C VAL A 502 -6.53 49.71 22.72
N VAL A 503 -7.79 49.37 22.89
CA VAL A 503 -8.35 48.78 24.12
C VAL A 503 -8.99 47.45 23.77
N CYS A 504 -8.93 46.50 24.68
CA CYS A 504 -9.69 45.26 24.60
C CYS A 504 -11.17 45.61 24.78
N LEU A 505 -11.96 45.55 23.71
CA LEU A 505 -13.42 45.68 23.79
C LEU A 505 -14.01 44.29 23.96
N VAL A 506 -14.35 43.92 25.19
CA VAL A 506 -14.72 42.54 25.54
C VAL A 506 -15.93 42.08 24.71
N PRO A 507 -15.80 41.05 23.85
CA PRO A 507 -16.90 40.54 23.04
C PRO A 507 -17.80 39.59 23.83
N ALA A 508 -19.02 39.34 23.32
CA ALA A 508 -19.93 38.33 23.87
C ALA A 508 -19.53 36.93 23.40
N VAL A 509 -19.02 36.10 24.32
CA VAL A 509 -18.54 34.73 24.03
C VAL A 509 -19.33 33.64 24.76
N LYS A 510 -20.30 34.01 25.62
CA LYS A 510 -21.21 33.05 26.27
C LYS A 510 -21.93 32.18 25.23
N GLY A 511 -21.95 30.87 25.44
CA GLY A 511 -22.57 29.89 24.54
C GLY A 511 -21.72 29.47 23.34
N ARG A 512 -20.59 30.16 23.04
CA ARG A 512 -19.69 29.77 21.94
C ARG A 512 -18.80 28.59 22.34
N PRO A 513 -18.34 27.76 21.38
CA PRO A 513 -17.27 26.79 21.60
C PRO A 513 -16.00 27.47 22.10
N LEU A 514 -15.21 26.80 22.95
CA LEU A 514 -14.00 27.39 23.52
C LEU A 514 -12.99 27.86 22.45
N ALA A 515 -12.82 27.10 21.36
CA ALA A 515 -11.93 27.48 20.26
C ALA A 515 -12.37 28.80 19.61
N THR A 516 -13.66 28.94 19.29
CA THR A 516 -14.25 30.17 18.73
C THR A 516 -14.20 31.33 19.72
N ALA A 517 -14.39 31.08 21.02
CA ALA A 517 -14.30 32.12 22.05
C ALA A 517 -12.88 32.70 22.13
N ARG A 518 -11.84 31.87 21.99
CA ARG A 518 -10.43 32.31 21.99
C ARG A 518 -10.12 33.22 20.81
N THR A 519 -10.50 32.82 19.60
CA THR A 519 -10.27 33.64 18.40
C THR A 519 -11.08 34.94 18.42
N THR A 520 -12.32 34.89 18.94
CA THR A 520 -13.15 36.10 19.11
C THR A 520 -12.51 37.10 20.09
N LEU A 521 -11.93 36.61 21.20
CA LEU A 521 -11.23 37.47 22.17
C LEU A 521 -9.96 38.09 21.55
N GLN A 522 -9.18 37.29 20.84
CA GLN A 522 -7.94 37.75 20.20
C GLN A 522 -8.21 38.82 19.12
N ALA A 523 -9.25 38.62 18.30
CA ALA A 523 -9.69 39.60 17.31
C ALA A 523 -10.18 40.92 17.92
N ALA A 524 -10.64 40.88 19.19
CA ALA A 524 -11.08 42.05 19.95
C ALA A 524 -9.96 42.68 20.81
N HIS A 525 -8.69 42.33 20.54
CA HIS A 525 -7.52 42.79 21.29
C HIS A 525 -7.51 42.37 22.78
N CYS A 526 -8.23 41.31 23.14
CA CYS A 526 -8.25 40.70 24.46
C CYS A 526 -7.44 39.39 24.48
N SER A 527 -6.88 39.02 25.63
CA SER A 527 -6.29 37.69 25.82
C SER A 527 -7.27 36.74 26.52
N THR A 528 -7.08 35.43 26.31
CA THR A 528 -7.85 34.42 27.05
C THR A 528 -7.22 34.23 28.43
N GLY A 529 -7.98 34.53 29.49
CA GLY A 529 -7.53 34.34 30.86
C GLY A 529 -7.70 32.91 31.35
N THR A 530 -7.83 32.75 32.67
CA THR A 530 -8.04 31.46 33.32
C THR A 530 -9.32 30.79 32.84
N ILE A 531 -9.21 29.51 32.48
CA ILE A 531 -10.35 28.68 32.08
C ILE A 531 -10.69 27.74 33.23
N THR A 532 -11.84 27.97 33.86
CA THR A 532 -12.40 27.04 34.84
C THR A 532 -13.51 26.21 34.21
N ARG A 533 -13.83 25.05 34.80
CA ARG A 533 -14.82 24.12 34.21
C ARG A 533 -15.84 23.66 35.25
N ARG A 534 -17.13 23.72 34.91
CA ARG A 534 -18.24 23.21 35.75
C ARG A 534 -19.28 22.47 34.93
N PHE A 535 -20.06 21.59 35.57
CA PHE A 535 -21.21 20.96 34.92
C PHE A 535 -22.32 21.99 34.65
N SER A 536 -23.03 21.83 33.53
CA SER A 536 -24.16 22.67 33.18
C SER A 536 -25.26 21.83 32.54
N ARG A 537 -26.50 22.02 33.00
CA ARG A 537 -27.69 21.39 32.39
C ARG A 537 -28.12 22.09 31.09
N ALA A 538 -27.78 23.38 30.95
CA ALA A 538 -28.24 24.26 29.88
C ALA A 538 -27.20 24.50 28.77
N VAL A 539 -25.90 24.27 29.04
CA VAL A 539 -24.82 24.57 28.08
C VAL A 539 -24.09 23.28 27.72
N ALA A 540 -24.04 22.95 26.42
CA ALA A 540 -23.37 21.75 25.92
C ALA A 540 -21.87 21.70 26.30
N LYS A 541 -21.32 20.48 26.43
CA LYS A 541 -19.92 20.25 26.79
C LYS A 541 -18.99 21.01 25.84
N GLY A 542 -17.97 21.66 26.38
CA GLY A 542 -16.96 22.41 25.60
C GLY A 542 -17.36 23.85 25.22
N ARG A 543 -18.56 24.31 25.56
CA ARG A 543 -19.02 25.69 25.34
C ARG A 543 -18.91 26.57 26.60
N VAL A 544 -18.74 27.88 26.40
CA VAL A 544 -18.61 28.87 27.47
C VAL A 544 -19.96 29.04 28.21
N ILE A 545 -19.96 28.82 29.51
CA ILE A 545 -21.11 29.05 30.42
C ILE A 545 -21.19 30.52 30.84
N ALA A 546 -20.04 31.12 31.15
CA ALA A 546 -19.93 32.49 31.61
C ALA A 546 -18.55 33.07 31.29
N GLN A 547 -18.48 34.39 31.17
CA GLN A 547 -17.27 35.20 31.04
C GLN A 547 -17.23 36.17 32.22
N ALA A 548 -16.04 36.43 32.78
CA ALA A 548 -15.90 37.30 33.94
C ALA A 548 -16.05 38.80 33.62
N ALA A 549 -15.55 39.23 32.46
CA ALA A 549 -15.75 40.60 31.98
C ALA A 549 -17.02 40.68 31.12
N ALA A 550 -17.89 41.65 31.42
CA ALA A 550 -19.14 41.85 30.68
C ALA A 550 -18.86 42.26 29.22
N PRO A 551 -19.68 41.82 28.25
CA PRO A 551 -19.58 42.29 26.87
C PRO A 551 -19.67 43.82 26.78
N GLY A 552 -18.86 44.43 25.91
CA GLY A 552 -18.77 45.89 25.73
C GLY A 552 -17.87 46.61 26.74
N LYS A 553 -17.34 45.92 27.76
CA LYS A 553 -16.37 46.51 28.68
C LYS A 553 -15.06 46.81 27.95
N GLN A 554 -14.54 48.03 28.09
CA GLN A 554 -13.21 48.40 27.62
C GLN A 554 -12.16 48.06 28.69
N LEU A 555 -11.12 47.34 28.29
CA LEU A 555 -9.96 46.98 29.10
C LEU A 555 -8.67 47.40 28.40
N ALA A 556 -7.53 47.36 29.09
CA ALA A 556 -6.24 47.58 28.45
C ALA A 556 -5.99 46.57 27.31
N ASN A 557 -5.23 46.97 26.29
CA ASN A 557 -4.81 46.06 25.22
C ASN A 557 -4.20 44.77 25.79
N GLY A 558 -4.64 43.62 25.32
CA GLY A 558 -4.18 42.31 25.78
C GLY A 558 -4.75 41.87 27.14
N ALA A 559 -5.68 42.62 27.74
CA ALA A 559 -6.28 42.24 29.03
C ALA A 559 -6.96 40.86 28.97
N SER A 560 -6.78 40.07 30.03
CA SER A 560 -7.27 38.70 30.10
C SER A 560 -8.73 38.61 30.52
N VAL A 561 -9.53 37.83 29.77
CA VAL A 561 -10.92 37.53 30.11
C VAL A 561 -11.04 36.08 30.58
N ASN A 562 -11.35 35.88 31.87
CA ASN A 562 -11.54 34.55 32.45
C ASN A 562 -12.86 33.92 31.99
N LEU A 563 -12.83 32.63 31.67
CA LEU A 563 -13.97 31.88 31.13
C LEU A 563 -14.33 30.69 32.01
N VAL A 564 -15.63 30.40 32.11
CA VAL A 564 -16.15 29.17 32.72
C VAL A 564 -16.71 28.29 31.60
N VAL A 565 -16.18 27.08 31.40
CA VAL A 565 -16.55 26.18 30.29
C VAL A 565 -17.32 24.95 30.80
N SER A 566 -18.31 24.51 30.02
CA SER A 566 -19.16 23.37 30.39
C SER A 566 -18.44 22.04 30.31
N LYS A 567 -18.55 21.25 31.39
CA LYS A 567 -18.21 19.81 31.43
C LYS A 567 -19.31 18.92 30.85
N GLY A 568 -20.43 19.49 30.39
CA GLY A 568 -21.65 18.77 30.02
C GLY A 568 -22.63 18.67 31.18
N ARG A 569 -23.69 17.87 31.01
CA ARG A 569 -24.64 17.56 32.09
C ARG A 569 -23.92 16.79 33.19
N ALA A 570 -24.23 17.07 34.45
CA ALA A 570 -23.68 16.30 35.56
C ALA A 570 -24.07 14.82 35.39
N PRO A 571 -23.15 13.87 35.54
CA PRO A 571 -23.46 12.45 35.40
C PRO A 571 -24.56 12.06 36.39
N PHE A 572 -25.59 11.37 35.89
CA PHE A 572 -26.67 10.83 36.72
C PHE A 572 -26.08 9.73 37.60
N ARG A 573 -26.03 9.96 38.92
CA ARG A 573 -25.73 8.90 39.89
C ARG A 573 -27.05 8.27 40.30
N PRO A 574 -27.35 7.02 39.91
CA PRO A 574 -28.55 6.35 40.41
C PRO A 574 -28.46 6.25 41.94
N PRO A 575 -29.57 6.45 42.66
CA PRO A 575 -29.56 6.38 44.11
C PRO A 575 -29.19 4.97 44.55
N VAL A 576 -28.20 4.85 45.44
CA VAL A 576 -27.80 3.60 46.07
C VAL A 576 -29.03 2.99 46.75
N ARG A 577 -29.50 1.86 46.22
CA ARG A 577 -30.60 1.10 46.82
C ARG A 577 -30.06 0.24 47.96
N VAL A 578 -30.87 0.08 48.98
CA VAL A 578 -30.57 -0.73 50.16
C VAL A 578 -31.66 -1.78 50.26
N THR A 579 -31.26 -3.02 50.52
CA THR A 579 -32.17 -4.14 50.76
C THR A 579 -32.70 -4.04 52.19
N LEU A 580 -34.02 -4.03 52.35
CA LEU A 580 -34.69 -4.06 53.64
C LEU A 580 -35.67 -5.23 53.72
N CYS A 581 -35.84 -5.76 54.92
CA CYS A 581 -36.95 -6.62 55.28
C CYS A 581 -38.04 -5.77 55.92
N TYR A 582 -39.23 -5.75 55.34
CA TYR A 582 -40.39 -5.05 55.88
C TYR A 582 -41.63 -5.91 55.69
N ARG A 583 -42.36 -6.20 56.78
CA ARG A 583 -43.56 -7.07 56.76
C ARG A 583 -43.33 -8.39 56.01
N HIS A 584 -42.22 -9.07 56.27
CA HIS A 584 -41.81 -10.33 55.63
C HIS A 584 -41.54 -10.28 54.11
N HIS A 585 -41.53 -9.10 53.50
CA HIS A 585 -41.09 -8.91 52.12
C HIS A 585 -39.74 -8.22 52.06
N THR A 586 -38.87 -8.74 51.20
CA THR A 586 -37.61 -8.09 50.85
C THR A 586 -37.89 -7.00 49.83
N VAL A 587 -37.60 -5.74 50.18
CA VAL A 587 -37.82 -4.57 49.33
C VAL A 587 -36.51 -3.82 49.08
N TYR A 588 -36.34 -3.32 47.85
CA TYR A 588 -35.16 -2.58 47.42
C TYR A 588 -35.49 -1.10 47.28
N VAL A 589 -35.05 -0.28 48.23
CA VAL A 589 -35.45 1.13 48.31
C VAL A 589 -34.24 2.05 48.42
N THR A 590 -34.38 3.32 48.04
CA THR A 590 -33.31 4.31 48.21
C THR A 590 -33.02 4.53 49.70
N ARG A 591 -31.81 4.98 50.06
CA ARG A 591 -31.46 5.31 51.47
C ARG A 591 -32.47 6.24 52.15
N ALA A 592 -33.05 7.19 51.42
CA ALA A 592 -34.05 8.12 51.94
C ALA A 592 -35.39 7.43 52.29
N VAL A 593 -35.82 6.49 51.47
CA VAL A 593 -37.01 5.66 51.74
C VAL A 593 -36.69 4.63 52.84
N ALA A 594 -35.48 4.06 52.83
CA ALA A 594 -35.02 3.14 53.86
C ALA A 594 -35.05 3.77 55.26
N LYS A 595 -34.65 5.04 55.39
CA LYS A 595 -34.70 5.78 56.66
C LYS A 595 -36.14 5.92 57.20
N ARG A 596 -37.13 6.08 56.31
CA ARG A 596 -38.55 6.16 56.68
C ARG A 596 -39.12 4.78 57.05
N LEU A 597 -38.84 3.75 56.26
CA LEU A 597 -39.31 2.39 56.53
C LEU A 597 -38.68 1.80 57.80
N ARG A 598 -37.42 2.14 58.11
CA ARG A 598 -36.79 1.74 59.38
C ARG A 598 -37.51 2.31 60.61
N LYS A 599 -38.08 3.52 60.53
CA LYS A 599 -38.92 4.08 61.60
C LYS A 599 -40.27 3.35 61.74
N GLN A 600 -40.67 2.60 60.71
CA GLN A 600 -41.90 1.80 60.70
C GLN A 600 -41.61 0.31 61.00
N GLY A 601 -40.39 -0.03 61.43
CA GLY A 601 -40.02 -1.40 61.84
C GLY A 601 -39.31 -2.23 60.75
N ALA A 602 -38.91 -1.65 59.62
CA ALA A 602 -38.09 -2.37 58.65
C ALA A 602 -36.65 -2.57 59.14
N THR A 603 -36.06 -3.74 58.88
CA THR A 603 -34.66 -4.06 59.22
C THR A 603 -33.79 -4.14 57.97
N LEU A 604 -32.49 -3.87 58.13
CA LEU A 604 -31.52 -4.00 57.04
C LEU A 604 -31.28 -5.47 56.67
N GLY A 605 -31.19 -5.74 55.36
CA GLY A 605 -30.99 -7.10 54.83
C GLY A 605 -32.27 -7.72 54.28
N ALA A 606 -32.16 -8.90 53.68
CA ALA A 606 -33.32 -9.66 53.21
C ALA A 606 -34.10 -10.26 54.38
N CYS A 607 -35.41 -10.49 54.21
CA CYS A 607 -36.17 -11.22 55.22
C CYS A 607 -35.64 -12.64 55.34
N ARG A 608 -35.40 -13.10 56.58
CA ARG A 608 -35.09 -14.51 56.83
C ARG A 608 -36.30 -15.35 56.40
N LYS A 609 -36.06 -16.42 55.65
CA LYS A 609 -37.10 -17.43 55.38
C LYS A 609 -37.54 -17.99 56.74
N ARG A 610 -38.86 -18.02 56.97
CA ARG A 610 -39.43 -18.75 58.10
C ARG A 610 -39.35 -20.24 57.81
#